data_AF-A0A0D6AK96-F1
#
_entry.id   AF-A0A0D6AK96-F1
#
_cell.length_a   1.000
_cell.length_b   1.000
_cell.length_c   1.000
_cell.angle_alpha   90.00
_cell.angle_beta   90.00
_cell.angle_gamma   90.00
#
_symmetry.space_group_name_H-M   'P 1'
#
loop_
_entity.id
_entity.type
_entity.pdbx_description
1 polymer ?
#
loop_
_entity_poly.entity_id
_entity_poly.type
_entity_poly.pdbx_seq_one_letter_code
_entity_poly.pdbx_strand_id
1 'polypeptide(L)'
;MNYKEWLIYIYDEARKGHSYISKIDINLLENIKIISEKCFTQKGVYTVFVTLSIYKILHPEQDIRNHQTQIENGFSGRTIDTQYITPTLKELGLPSMAESGWLTLSLEQPYPYTLNYEGKIGNKEVKKAFLELIDAIEVQKIHPKYILVELFKQIINIQKQNQVIIKPLNNPEKLTISKIIDILNKQFSFNYNVFGGSKLPVLAFYAIYQILVDEIARYNNCQLKSLGSHTASDQSSKSAGDIEIIKLEKLFEVLEIKLDKIIDSNILRIAQEKIIKHNPERYYILSYADVKKDEIDIINDIIYQVKNNHGCQIVVNGVIPSLKYYLRLISSLEIFINIYSQLIENELELQAIHKNKWNELMEELENDL
;
A
#
# COMPACT_ATOMS: atom_id res chain seq x y z
N MET A 1 8.56 17.46 -24.39
CA MET A 1 8.34 17.02 -23.01
C MET A 1 8.66 15.54 -22.91
N ASN A 2 9.43 15.13 -21.92
CA ASN A 2 9.70 13.71 -21.64
C ASN A 2 8.49 13.04 -20.93
N TYR A 3 8.59 11.75 -20.60
CA TYR A 3 7.52 10.98 -19.95
C TYR A 3 7.07 11.60 -18.61
N LYS A 4 8.02 12.03 -17.76
CA LYS A 4 7.74 12.65 -16.45
C LYS A 4 7.05 14.00 -16.62
N GLU A 5 7.57 14.85 -17.50
CA GLU A 5 7.02 16.18 -17.78
C GLU A 5 5.57 16.10 -18.29
N TRP A 6 5.27 15.15 -19.17
CA TRP A 6 3.90 14.91 -19.65
C TRP A 6 2.96 14.46 -18.53
N LEU A 7 3.40 13.54 -17.68
CA LEU A 7 2.59 13.06 -16.56
C LEU A 7 2.27 14.18 -15.57
N ILE A 8 3.27 15.01 -15.20
CA ILE A 8 3.08 16.18 -14.34
C ILE A 8 2.12 17.19 -14.99
N TYR A 9 2.31 17.49 -16.27
CA TYR A 9 1.45 18.42 -16.99
C TYR A 9 -0.02 17.98 -17.02
N ILE A 10 -0.29 16.70 -17.27
CA ILE A 10 -1.64 16.13 -17.27
C ILE A 10 -2.26 16.17 -15.88
N TYR A 11 -1.47 15.83 -14.84
CA TYR A 11 -1.90 15.96 -13.46
C TYR A 11 -2.25 17.42 -13.11
N ASP A 12 -1.46 18.39 -13.55
CA ASP A 12 -1.72 19.80 -13.32
C ASP A 12 -2.97 20.29 -14.06
N GLU A 13 -3.23 19.83 -15.28
CA GLU A 13 -4.50 20.10 -15.99
C GLU A 13 -5.70 19.59 -15.17
N ALA A 14 -5.62 18.35 -14.69
CA ALA A 14 -6.64 17.72 -13.84
C ALA A 14 -6.86 18.51 -12.54
N ARG A 15 -5.78 18.86 -11.84
CA ARG A 15 -5.82 19.64 -10.61
C ARG A 15 -6.42 21.03 -10.80
N LYS A 16 -6.16 21.68 -11.95
CA LYS A 16 -6.73 22.98 -12.34
C LYS A 16 -8.20 22.89 -12.78
N GLY A 17 -8.78 21.68 -12.84
CA GLY A 17 -10.20 21.47 -13.17
C GLY A 17 -10.51 21.48 -14.67
N HIS A 18 -9.51 21.30 -15.55
CA HIS A 18 -9.77 21.15 -16.99
C HIS A 18 -10.72 19.97 -17.24
N SER A 19 -11.54 20.05 -18.28
CA SER A 19 -12.53 19.00 -18.55
C SER A 19 -12.57 18.62 -20.02
N TYR A 20 -12.51 17.32 -20.26
CA TYR A 20 -12.58 16.68 -21.58
C TYR A 20 -13.76 15.71 -21.68
N ILE A 21 -14.73 15.78 -20.75
CA ILE A 21 -15.95 14.97 -20.77
C ILE A 21 -16.67 15.03 -22.12
N SER A 22 -16.75 16.20 -22.76
CA SER A 22 -17.39 16.36 -24.07
C SER A 22 -16.64 15.73 -25.24
N LYS A 23 -15.41 15.24 -25.01
CA LYS A 23 -14.56 14.56 -26.00
C LYS A 23 -14.54 13.03 -25.81
N ILE A 24 -15.27 12.52 -24.82
CA ILE A 24 -15.27 11.11 -24.42
C ILE A 24 -16.73 10.66 -24.34
N ASP A 25 -17.04 9.49 -24.88
CA ASP A 25 -18.39 8.94 -24.76
C ASP A 25 -18.72 8.47 -23.33
N ILE A 26 -20.00 8.29 -23.06
CA ILE A 26 -20.48 7.97 -21.71
C ILE A 26 -20.00 6.60 -21.20
N ASN A 27 -19.79 5.62 -22.09
CA ASN A 27 -19.33 4.30 -21.70
C ASN A 27 -17.85 4.35 -21.28
N LEU A 28 -17.03 5.11 -22.00
CA LEU A 28 -15.64 5.35 -21.66
C LEU A 28 -15.51 6.16 -20.36
N LEU A 29 -16.41 7.11 -20.10
CA LEU A 29 -16.45 7.81 -18.80
C LEU A 29 -16.72 6.85 -17.63
N GLU A 30 -17.62 5.88 -17.80
CA GLU A 30 -17.85 4.84 -16.78
C GLU A 30 -16.62 3.94 -16.62
N ASN A 31 -15.95 3.58 -17.72
CA ASN A 31 -14.69 2.83 -17.64
C ASN A 31 -13.60 3.61 -16.89
N ILE A 32 -13.47 4.92 -17.13
CA ILE A 32 -12.55 5.79 -16.37
C ILE A 32 -12.90 5.76 -14.88
N LYS A 33 -14.19 5.85 -14.57
CA LYS A 33 -14.68 5.80 -13.19
C LYS A 33 -14.32 4.48 -12.51
N ILE A 34 -14.56 3.34 -13.15
CA ILE A 34 -14.21 2.01 -12.62
C ILE A 34 -12.71 1.93 -12.29
N ILE A 35 -11.83 2.39 -13.20
CA ILE A 35 -10.38 2.39 -12.94
C ILE A 35 -10.04 3.34 -11.78
N SER A 36 -10.67 4.52 -11.72
CA SER A 36 -10.43 5.51 -10.65
C SER A 36 -10.85 5.00 -9.27
N GLU A 37 -12.00 4.33 -9.14
CA GLU A 37 -12.50 3.81 -7.86
C GLU A 37 -11.68 2.63 -7.36
N LYS A 38 -11.06 1.88 -8.28
CA LYS A 38 -10.25 0.70 -7.94
C LYS A 38 -8.75 0.97 -7.95
N CYS A 39 -8.29 2.20 -8.23
CA CYS A 39 -6.87 2.49 -8.41
C CYS A 39 -5.98 2.13 -7.20
N PHE A 40 -6.49 2.23 -5.96
CA PHE A 40 -5.76 1.87 -4.74
C PHE A 40 -5.66 0.36 -4.48
N THR A 41 -6.62 -0.43 -4.99
CA THR A 41 -6.64 -1.90 -4.83
C THR A 41 -6.08 -2.63 -6.05
N GLN A 42 -6.20 -2.02 -7.23
CA GLN A 42 -5.76 -2.53 -8.53
C GLN A 42 -4.63 -1.65 -9.09
N LYS A 43 -3.67 -1.27 -8.23
CA LYS A 43 -2.58 -0.34 -8.56
C LYS A 43 -1.79 -0.76 -9.81
N GLY A 44 -1.62 -2.07 -10.03
CA GLY A 44 -0.94 -2.59 -11.21
C GLY A 44 -1.64 -2.21 -12.52
N VAL A 45 -2.96 -2.45 -12.61
CA VAL A 45 -3.76 -2.12 -13.81
C VAL A 45 -3.74 -0.62 -14.07
N TYR A 46 -3.95 0.18 -13.02
CA TYR A 46 -3.90 1.64 -13.10
C TYR A 46 -2.53 2.13 -13.60
N THR A 47 -1.43 1.63 -13.02
CA THR A 47 -0.06 2.05 -13.37
C THR A 47 0.29 1.68 -14.80
N VAL A 48 -0.07 0.46 -15.24
CA VAL A 48 0.09 0.03 -16.64
C VAL A 48 -0.69 0.96 -17.56
N PHE A 49 -1.96 1.22 -17.26
CA PHE A 49 -2.79 2.09 -18.09
C PHE A 49 -2.22 3.51 -18.25
N VAL A 50 -1.75 4.11 -17.16
CA VAL A 50 -1.09 5.43 -17.19
C VAL A 50 0.18 5.36 -18.05
N THR A 51 0.99 4.31 -17.90
CA THR A 51 2.23 4.15 -18.68
C THR A 51 1.95 4.06 -20.18
N LEU A 52 1.00 3.22 -20.59
CA LEU A 52 0.64 3.06 -21.99
C LEU A 52 0.11 4.37 -22.58
N SER A 53 -0.77 5.05 -21.85
CA SER A 53 -1.37 6.32 -22.28
C SER A 53 -0.33 7.42 -22.45
N ILE A 54 0.60 7.56 -21.50
CA ILE A 54 1.70 8.53 -21.63
C ILE A 54 2.62 8.14 -22.79
N TYR A 55 2.95 6.85 -22.94
CA TYR A 55 3.80 6.39 -24.05
C TYR A 55 3.18 6.73 -25.41
N LYS A 56 1.87 6.49 -25.59
CA LYS A 56 1.15 6.80 -26.82
C LYS A 56 1.21 8.27 -27.20
N ILE A 57 1.19 9.19 -26.22
CA ILE A 57 1.29 10.62 -26.46
C ILE A 57 2.65 10.99 -27.09
N LEU A 58 3.74 10.35 -26.64
CA LEU A 58 5.08 10.60 -27.18
C LEU A 58 5.35 9.82 -28.46
N HIS A 59 4.68 8.69 -28.66
CA HIS A 59 4.86 7.78 -29.80
C HIS A 59 3.52 7.48 -30.48
N PRO A 60 2.91 8.43 -31.21
CA PRO A 60 1.55 8.30 -31.74
C PRO A 60 1.35 7.11 -32.68
N GLU A 61 2.41 6.70 -33.39
CA GLU A 61 2.39 5.58 -34.33
C GLU A 61 2.52 4.21 -33.64
N GLN A 62 2.99 4.16 -32.40
CA GLN A 62 3.14 2.88 -31.67
C GLN A 62 1.77 2.36 -31.25
N ASP A 63 1.44 1.12 -31.62
CA ASP A 63 0.33 0.39 -31.00
C ASP A 63 0.70 -0.03 -29.57
N ILE A 64 0.08 0.58 -28.56
CA ILE A 64 0.43 0.35 -27.15
C ILE A 64 -0.07 -0.98 -26.61
N ARG A 65 -0.88 -1.74 -27.36
CA ARG A 65 -1.25 -3.10 -26.98
C ARG A 65 -0.03 -4.02 -26.97
N ASN A 66 0.94 -3.75 -27.85
CA ASN A 66 2.23 -4.45 -27.95
C ASN A 66 3.23 -3.89 -26.93
N HIS A 67 2.94 -4.13 -25.66
CA HIS A 67 3.57 -3.45 -24.54
C HIS A 67 4.89 -4.07 -24.04
N GLN A 68 5.39 -5.13 -24.71
CA GLN A 68 6.66 -5.79 -24.39
C GLN A 68 7.48 -6.01 -25.65
N THR A 69 8.80 -5.95 -25.52
CA THR A 69 9.75 -6.17 -26.63
C THR A 69 9.72 -7.59 -27.21
N GLN A 70 9.12 -8.55 -26.51
CA GLN A 70 8.92 -9.92 -27.00
C GLN A 70 7.72 -10.03 -27.95
N ILE A 71 6.80 -9.07 -27.89
CA ILE A 71 5.67 -8.96 -28.82
C ILE A 71 6.20 -8.29 -30.10
N GLU A 72 5.78 -8.80 -31.26
CA GLU A 72 6.13 -8.19 -32.54
C GLU A 72 5.72 -6.70 -32.57
N ASN A 73 6.63 -5.84 -33.03
CA ASN A 73 6.48 -4.37 -32.98
C ASN A 73 6.21 -3.82 -31.57
N GLY A 74 6.66 -4.51 -30.52
CA GLY A 74 6.45 -4.10 -29.15
C GLY A 74 7.56 -3.23 -28.57
N PHE A 75 7.26 -2.55 -27.46
CA PHE A 75 8.19 -1.67 -26.75
C PHE A 75 8.38 -2.12 -25.30
N SER A 76 9.37 -1.56 -24.60
CA SER A 76 9.66 -1.94 -23.21
C SER A 76 8.81 -1.16 -22.20
N GLY A 77 7.52 -1.49 -22.07
CA GLY A 77 6.59 -0.78 -21.18
C GLY A 77 7.06 -0.74 -19.72
N ARG A 78 7.53 -1.87 -19.18
CA ARG A 78 8.08 -1.98 -17.81
C ARG A 78 9.25 -1.03 -17.57
N THR A 79 10.16 -0.88 -18.54
CA THR A 79 11.32 0.02 -18.39
C THR A 79 10.86 1.46 -18.24
N ILE A 80 9.90 1.89 -19.06
CA ILE A 80 9.33 3.25 -18.99
C ILE A 80 8.62 3.47 -17.65
N ASP A 81 7.85 2.49 -17.20
CA ASP A 81 7.15 2.54 -15.91
C ASP A 81 8.13 2.71 -14.75
N THR A 82 9.09 1.80 -14.61
CA THR A 82 10.06 1.80 -13.50
C THR A 82 10.92 3.06 -13.48
N GLN A 83 11.32 3.57 -14.65
CA GLN A 83 12.20 4.75 -14.72
C GLN A 83 11.46 6.07 -14.55
N TYR A 84 10.23 6.18 -15.05
CA TYR A 84 9.54 7.48 -15.15
C TYR A 84 8.16 7.49 -14.50
N ILE A 85 7.30 6.52 -14.77
CA ILE A 85 5.88 6.61 -14.40
C ILE A 85 5.66 6.34 -12.91
N THR A 86 6.01 5.14 -12.41
CA THR A 86 5.85 4.81 -10.99
C THR A 86 6.54 5.82 -10.06
N PRO A 87 7.80 6.25 -10.30
CA PRO A 87 8.43 7.29 -9.49
C PRO A 87 7.67 8.62 -9.50
N THR A 88 7.22 9.07 -10.67
CA THR A 88 6.48 10.35 -10.78
C THR A 88 5.10 10.27 -10.12
N LEU A 89 4.40 9.13 -10.22
CA LEU A 89 3.13 8.93 -9.50
C LEU A 89 3.33 9.04 -7.97
N LYS A 90 4.42 8.49 -7.44
CA LYS A 90 4.78 8.64 -6.01
C LYS A 90 5.06 10.08 -5.63
N GLU A 91 5.86 10.80 -6.44
CA GLU A 91 6.15 12.23 -6.21
C GLU A 91 4.87 13.08 -6.18
N LEU A 92 3.87 12.72 -7.00
CA LEU A 92 2.57 13.39 -7.06
C LEU A 92 1.57 12.94 -5.98
N GLY A 93 1.96 12.00 -5.11
CA GLY A 93 1.07 11.43 -4.09
C GLY A 93 -0.10 10.63 -4.66
N LEU A 94 0.03 10.11 -5.89
CA LEU A 94 -0.97 9.27 -6.54
C LEU A 94 -0.76 7.79 -6.18
N PRO A 95 -1.83 6.95 -6.28
CA PRO A 95 -1.69 5.50 -6.17
C PRO A 95 -0.58 5.00 -7.07
N SER A 96 0.31 4.15 -6.58
CA SER A 96 1.44 3.66 -7.36
C SER A 96 1.94 2.34 -6.83
N MET A 97 2.52 1.53 -7.72
CA MET A 97 3.18 0.30 -7.34
C MET A 97 4.47 0.58 -6.56
N ALA A 98 4.96 -0.44 -5.83
CA ALA A 98 6.26 -0.34 -5.18
C ALA A 98 7.38 -0.16 -6.20
N GLU A 99 7.33 -0.86 -7.34
CA GLU A 99 8.35 -0.77 -8.39
C GLU A 99 7.74 -0.59 -9.80
N SER A 100 6.76 -1.43 -10.18
CA SER A 100 6.11 -1.36 -11.49
C SER A 100 4.76 -2.09 -11.51
N GLY A 101 3.85 -1.66 -12.38
CA GLY A 101 2.61 -2.36 -12.71
C GLY A 101 2.83 -3.72 -13.37
N TRP A 102 3.91 -3.88 -14.13
CA TRP A 102 4.25 -5.13 -14.83
C TRP A 102 4.81 -6.24 -13.92
N LEU A 103 5.00 -5.99 -12.63
CA LEU A 103 5.27 -7.06 -11.66
C LEU A 103 4.00 -7.81 -11.25
N THR A 104 2.86 -7.42 -11.79
CA THR A 104 1.60 -8.17 -11.67
C THR A 104 1.58 -9.26 -12.74
N LEU A 105 1.60 -10.53 -12.33
CA LEU A 105 1.66 -11.69 -13.24
C LEU A 105 0.63 -11.66 -14.38
N SER A 106 -0.58 -11.17 -14.12
CA SER A 106 -1.64 -11.09 -15.12
C SER A 106 -1.45 -9.95 -16.13
N LEU A 107 -0.52 -9.02 -15.89
CA LEU A 107 -0.14 -7.92 -16.78
C LEU A 107 1.20 -8.21 -17.48
N GLU A 108 2.05 -9.06 -16.92
CA GLU A 108 3.35 -9.45 -17.51
C GLU A 108 3.23 -10.46 -18.66
N GLN A 109 2.05 -11.01 -18.95
CA GLN A 109 1.93 -12.02 -20.01
C GLN A 109 2.27 -11.41 -21.39
N PRO A 110 3.05 -12.10 -22.24
CA PRO A 110 3.52 -11.59 -23.53
C PRO A 110 2.44 -11.64 -24.62
N TYR A 111 1.20 -11.30 -24.27
CA TYR A 111 0.06 -11.21 -25.20
C TYR A 111 -0.38 -9.76 -25.35
N PRO A 112 -0.69 -9.28 -26.57
CA PRO A 112 -1.19 -7.93 -26.76
C PRO A 112 -2.46 -7.65 -25.94
N TYR A 113 -2.60 -6.44 -25.37
CA TYR A 113 -3.78 -6.00 -24.61
C TYR A 113 -4.97 -5.66 -25.52
N THR A 114 -5.42 -6.62 -26.33
CA THR A 114 -6.66 -6.54 -27.09
C THR A 114 -7.87 -6.83 -26.20
N LEU A 115 -9.09 -6.60 -26.71
CA LEU A 115 -10.33 -6.98 -26.00
C LEU A 115 -10.40 -8.48 -25.66
N ASN A 116 -9.65 -9.33 -26.35
CA ASN A 116 -9.57 -10.78 -26.12
C ASN A 116 -8.38 -11.20 -25.23
N TYR A 117 -7.71 -10.25 -24.56
CA TYR A 117 -6.53 -10.54 -23.74
C TYR A 117 -6.80 -11.64 -22.69
N GLU A 118 -5.98 -12.69 -22.69
CA GLU A 118 -6.20 -13.89 -21.87
C GLU A 118 -5.73 -13.75 -20.41
N GLY A 119 -4.87 -12.77 -20.12
CA GLY A 119 -4.33 -12.56 -18.78
C GLY A 119 -5.42 -12.39 -17.71
N LYS A 120 -5.23 -13.06 -16.57
CA LYS A 120 -6.24 -13.17 -15.51
C LYS A 120 -6.23 -11.95 -14.57
N ILE A 121 -6.70 -10.81 -15.05
CA ILE A 121 -7.02 -9.67 -14.18
C ILE A 121 -8.29 -10.04 -13.40
N GLY A 122 -8.15 -10.28 -12.08
CA GLY A 122 -9.18 -10.94 -11.27
C GLY A 122 -10.52 -10.19 -11.18
N ASN A 123 -10.47 -8.86 -11.10
CA ASN A 123 -11.68 -8.04 -11.17
C ASN A 123 -12.09 -7.88 -12.65
N LYS A 124 -13.22 -8.50 -13.02
CA LYS A 124 -13.72 -8.53 -14.40
C LYS A 124 -14.14 -7.16 -14.94
N GLU A 125 -14.72 -6.31 -14.09
CA GLU A 125 -15.13 -4.95 -14.47
C GLU A 125 -13.88 -4.10 -14.76
N VAL A 126 -12.87 -4.16 -13.89
CA VAL A 126 -11.58 -3.48 -14.08
C VAL A 126 -10.87 -4.00 -15.32
N LYS A 127 -10.88 -5.32 -15.58
CA LYS A 127 -10.31 -5.91 -16.80
C LYS A 127 -10.98 -5.33 -18.04
N LYS A 128 -12.31 -5.34 -18.06
CA LYS A 128 -13.09 -4.83 -19.19
C LYS A 128 -12.79 -3.35 -19.43
N ALA A 129 -12.91 -2.52 -18.39
CA ALA A 129 -12.64 -1.08 -18.48
C ALA A 129 -11.22 -0.79 -18.97
N PHE A 130 -10.22 -1.50 -18.45
CA PHE A 130 -8.83 -1.37 -18.88
C PHE A 130 -8.63 -1.64 -20.37
N LEU A 131 -9.16 -2.77 -20.88
CA LEU A 131 -9.01 -3.16 -22.28
C LEU A 131 -9.80 -2.24 -23.22
N GLU A 132 -11.02 -1.84 -22.84
CA GLU A 132 -11.85 -0.94 -23.63
C GLU A 132 -11.26 0.48 -23.72
N LEU A 133 -10.61 0.98 -22.67
CA LEU A 133 -9.91 2.27 -22.73
C LEU A 133 -8.67 2.22 -23.64
N ILE A 134 -7.93 1.10 -23.64
CA ILE A 134 -6.81 0.90 -24.57
C ILE A 134 -7.32 0.81 -26.01
N ASP A 135 -8.41 0.07 -26.24
CA ASP A 135 -9.02 -0.05 -27.56
C ASP A 135 -9.54 1.31 -28.07
N ALA A 136 -10.13 2.12 -27.20
CA ALA A 136 -10.55 3.48 -27.54
C ALA A 136 -9.38 4.36 -28.00
N ILE A 137 -8.21 4.23 -27.36
CA ILE A 137 -6.99 4.94 -27.76
C ILE A 137 -6.50 4.43 -29.13
N GLU A 138 -6.43 3.12 -29.33
CA GLU A 138 -5.76 2.54 -30.50
C GLU A 138 -6.65 2.45 -31.74
N VAL A 139 -7.92 2.09 -31.57
CA VAL A 139 -8.87 1.86 -32.68
C VAL A 139 -9.72 3.10 -32.91
N GLN A 140 -10.32 3.65 -31.85
CA GLN A 140 -11.23 4.81 -31.95
C GLN A 140 -10.47 6.15 -31.99
N LYS A 141 -9.15 6.12 -31.82
CA LYS A 141 -8.23 7.27 -31.88
C LYS A 141 -8.59 8.38 -30.88
N ILE A 142 -9.15 8.01 -29.72
CA ILE A 142 -9.35 8.96 -28.61
C ILE A 142 -7.98 9.37 -28.07
N HIS A 143 -7.76 10.68 -27.95
CA HIS A 143 -6.48 11.20 -27.47
C HIS A 143 -6.26 10.80 -26.00
N PRO A 144 -5.16 10.09 -25.65
CA PRO A 144 -4.95 9.54 -24.30
C PRO A 144 -5.00 10.61 -23.19
N LYS A 145 -4.52 11.82 -23.49
CA LYS A 145 -4.59 12.97 -22.58
C LYS A 145 -6.00 13.22 -22.03
N TYR A 146 -7.03 13.14 -22.87
CA TYR A 146 -8.41 13.42 -22.45
C TYR A 146 -8.84 12.42 -21.37
N ILE A 147 -8.54 11.15 -21.59
CA ILE A 147 -8.83 10.07 -20.65
C ILE A 147 -8.05 10.26 -19.34
N LEU A 148 -6.75 10.54 -19.42
CA LEU A 148 -5.90 10.70 -18.23
C LEU A 148 -6.29 11.91 -17.36
N VAL A 149 -6.67 13.04 -17.97
CA VAL A 149 -7.13 14.21 -17.21
C VAL A 149 -8.40 13.89 -16.41
N GLU A 150 -9.37 13.23 -17.04
CA GLU A 150 -10.59 12.82 -16.32
C GLU A 150 -10.31 11.75 -15.25
N LEU A 151 -9.43 10.79 -15.53
CA LEU A 151 -8.99 9.79 -14.56
C LEU A 151 -8.38 10.44 -13.31
N PHE A 152 -7.41 11.35 -13.49
CA PHE A 152 -6.76 12.01 -12.35
C PHE A 152 -7.68 12.95 -11.59
N LYS A 153 -8.64 13.61 -12.26
CA LYS A 153 -9.68 14.39 -11.55
C LYS A 153 -10.47 13.54 -10.57
N GLN A 154 -10.91 12.36 -11.01
CA GLN A 154 -11.67 11.47 -10.15
C GLN A 154 -10.81 10.96 -8.99
N ILE A 155 -9.56 10.58 -9.23
CA ILE A 155 -8.63 10.14 -8.17
C ILE A 155 -8.36 11.26 -7.15
N ILE A 156 -8.08 12.49 -7.61
CA ILE A 156 -7.89 13.65 -6.74
C ILE A 156 -9.15 13.90 -5.90
N ASN A 157 -10.34 13.76 -6.49
CA ASN A 157 -11.59 13.92 -5.76
C ASN A 157 -11.79 12.82 -4.70
N ILE A 158 -11.49 11.56 -5.03
CA ILE A 158 -11.53 10.44 -4.07
C ILE A 158 -10.57 10.71 -2.90
N GLN A 159 -9.34 11.16 -3.18
CA GLN A 159 -8.37 11.50 -2.14
C GLN A 159 -8.87 12.62 -1.23
N LYS A 160 -9.45 13.69 -1.80
CA LYS A 160 -10.06 14.79 -1.04
C LYS A 160 -11.23 14.32 -0.16
N GLN A 161 -12.09 13.44 -0.67
CA GLN A 161 -13.19 12.87 0.11
C GLN A 161 -12.69 12.01 1.28
N ASN A 162 -11.49 11.42 1.15
CA ASN A 162 -10.84 10.65 2.21
C ASN A 162 -10.00 11.50 3.17
N GLN A 163 -9.93 12.82 3.01
CA GLN A 163 -9.29 13.70 3.98
C GLN A 163 -10.24 13.95 5.15
N VAL A 164 -9.79 13.60 6.34
CA VAL A 164 -10.51 13.80 7.59
C VAL A 164 -9.50 14.30 8.60
N ILE A 165 -9.73 15.49 9.15
CA ILE A 165 -8.88 16.06 10.20
C ILE A 165 -9.18 15.31 11.50
N ILE A 166 -8.13 14.84 12.17
CA ILE A 166 -8.27 14.19 13.47
C ILE A 166 -8.16 15.23 14.59
N LYS A 167 -9.14 15.23 15.51
CA LYS A 167 -9.10 16.14 16.66
C LYS A 167 -8.14 15.60 17.72
N PRO A 168 -7.15 16.40 18.17
CA PRO A 168 -6.29 16.01 19.29
C PRO A 168 -7.08 16.00 20.61
N LEU A 169 -6.57 15.26 21.60
CA LEU A 169 -7.10 15.26 22.96
C LEU A 169 -6.78 16.59 23.66
N ASN A 170 -7.66 17.04 24.56
CA ASN A 170 -7.38 18.24 25.36
C ASN A 170 -6.69 17.91 26.69
N ASN A 171 -7.00 16.74 27.28
CA ASN A 171 -6.47 16.31 28.59
C ASN A 171 -5.65 15.01 28.50
N PRO A 172 -4.58 14.97 27.67
CA PRO A 172 -3.81 13.76 27.42
C PRO A 172 -3.06 13.23 28.66
N GLU A 173 -2.87 14.05 29.70
CA GLU A 173 -2.17 13.67 30.93
C GLU A 173 -2.87 12.57 31.74
N LYS A 174 -4.17 12.36 31.52
CA LYS A 174 -4.95 11.30 32.19
C LYS A 174 -4.97 9.98 31.41
N LEU A 175 -4.27 9.90 30.29
CA LEU A 175 -4.20 8.69 29.48
C LEU A 175 -3.58 7.54 30.27
N THR A 176 -4.12 6.35 30.04
CA THR A 176 -3.56 5.10 30.57
C THR A 176 -3.37 4.10 29.45
N ILE A 177 -2.42 3.17 29.64
CA ILE A 177 -2.17 2.10 28.68
C ILE A 177 -3.44 1.27 28.43
N SER A 178 -4.28 1.04 29.44
CA SER A 178 -5.52 0.29 29.27
C SER A 178 -6.45 0.99 28.30
N LYS A 179 -6.72 2.29 28.52
CA LYS A 179 -7.60 3.09 27.65
C LYS A 179 -7.13 3.09 26.19
N ILE A 180 -5.83 3.25 25.96
CA ILE A 180 -5.24 3.19 24.60
C ILE A 180 -5.44 1.80 23.96
N ILE A 181 -5.19 0.74 24.72
CA ILE A 181 -5.40 -0.61 24.21
C ILE A 181 -6.87 -0.88 23.90
N ASP A 182 -7.79 -0.37 24.73
CA ASP A 182 -9.22 -0.55 24.53
C ASP A 182 -9.70 0.12 23.23
N ILE A 183 -9.28 1.36 22.96
CA ILE A 183 -9.63 2.05 21.69
C ILE A 183 -8.97 1.41 20.46
N LEU A 184 -7.71 0.96 20.55
CA LEU A 184 -7.04 0.26 19.46
C LEU A 184 -7.74 -1.06 19.15
N ASN A 185 -8.16 -1.79 20.19
CA ASN A 185 -8.91 -3.03 20.06
C ASN A 185 -10.27 -2.80 19.38
N LYS A 186 -11.01 -1.76 19.79
CA LYS A 186 -12.26 -1.34 19.13
C LYS A 186 -12.02 -0.95 17.67
N GLN A 187 -10.93 -0.26 17.38
CA GLN A 187 -10.60 0.17 16.02
C GLN A 187 -10.27 -1.00 15.09
N PHE A 188 -9.46 -1.95 15.57
CA PHE A 188 -9.00 -3.09 14.78
C PHE A 188 -10.08 -4.16 14.58
N SER A 189 -10.98 -4.33 15.56
CA SER A 189 -12.12 -5.27 15.44
C SER A 189 -13.30 -4.72 14.64
N PHE A 190 -13.31 -3.43 14.30
CA PHE A 190 -14.43 -2.84 13.57
C PHE A 190 -14.48 -3.34 12.12
N ASN A 191 -15.64 -3.85 11.69
CA ASN A 191 -15.84 -4.26 10.30
C ASN A 191 -16.18 -3.05 9.43
N TYR A 192 -15.17 -2.50 8.76
CA TYR A 192 -15.31 -1.34 7.87
C TYR A 192 -16.04 -1.64 6.54
N ASN A 193 -16.17 -2.91 6.15
CA ASN A 193 -16.70 -3.33 4.84
C ASN A 193 -15.99 -2.69 3.62
N VAL A 194 -14.78 -2.17 3.82
CA VAL A 194 -13.93 -1.56 2.79
C VAL A 194 -12.48 -2.03 2.95
N PHE A 195 -11.67 -1.86 1.90
CA PHE A 195 -10.24 -2.15 1.98
C PHE A 195 -9.50 -1.07 2.80
N GLY A 196 -8.31 -1.42 3.30
CA GLY A 196 -7.41 -0.49 4.01
C GLY A 196 -7.31 -0.74 5.51
N GLY A 197 -8.29 -1.40 6.13
CA GLY A 197 -8.28 -1.69 7.57
C GLY A 197 -7.03 -2.43 8.07
N SER A 198 -6.42 -3.29 7.25
CA SER A 198 -5.17 -4.00 7.59
C SER A 198 -3.97 -3.06 7.83
N LYS A 199 -4.04 -1.81 7.36
CA LYS A 199 -3.01 -0.79 7.57
C LYS A 199 -3.01 -0.26 9.01
N LEU A 200 -4.16 -0.27 9.70
CA LEU A 200 -4.34 0.29 11.04
C LEU A 200 -3.35 -0.27 12.08
N PRO A 201 -3.23 -1.60 12.28
CA PRO A 201 -2.26 -2.14 13.24
C PRO A 201 -0.81 -1.84 12.81
N VAL A 202 -0.54 -1.75 11.52
CA VAL A 202 0.81 -1.40 11.02
C VAL A 202 1.16 0.04 11.38
N LEU A 203 0.24 0.98 11.19
CA LEU A 203 0.43 2.37 11.62
C LEU A 203 0.65 2.48 13.14
N ALA A 204 -0.04 1.66 13.94
CA ALA A 204 0.17 1.65 15.39
C ALA A 204 1.57 1.15 15.77
N PHE A 205 2.04 0.07 15.13
CA PHE A 205 3.43 -0.36 15.34
C PHE A 205 4.44 0.64 14.78
N TYR A 206 4.12 1.30 13.68
CA TYR A 206 5.02 2.33 13.15
C TYR A 206 5.15 3.50 14.13
N ALA A 207 4.03 4.00 14.65
CA ALA A 207 3.99 5.06 15.64
C ALA A 207 4.80 4.71 16.90
N ILE A 208 4.62 3.51 17.44
CA ILE A 208 5.36 3.11 18.65
C ILE A 208 6.85 2.91 18.36
N TYR A 209 7.24 2.39 17.19
CA TYR A 209 8.65 2.26 16.82
C TYR A 209 9.34 3.59 16.54
N GLN A 210 8.61 4.62 16.08
CA GLN A 210 9.16 5.98 15.99
C GLN A 210 9.63 6.47 17.37
N ILE A 211 8.94 6.08 18.45
CA ILE A 211 9.31 6.46 19.82
C ILE A 211 10.39 5.51 20.38
N LEU A 212 10.22 4.20 20.22
CA LEU A 212 11.13 3.20 20.78
C LEU A 212 12.56 3.34 20.24
N VAL A 213 12.70 3.67 18.95
CA VAL A 213 14.02 3.85 18.33
C VAL A 213 14.79 5.01 18.96
N ASP A 214 14.09 6.05 19.38
CA ASP A 214 14.68 7.25 19.98
C ASP A 214 14.93 7.09 21.49
N GLU A 215 14.08 6.35 22.20
CA GLU A 215 14.12 6.30 23.67
C GLU A 215 14.86 5.10 24.26
N ILE A 216 14.95 3.97 23.55
CA ILE A 216 15.43 2.72 24.11
C ILE A 216 16.85 2.40 23.62
N ALA A 217 17.78 2.25 24.58
CA ALA A 217 19.21 2.01 24.31
C ALA A 217 19.51 0.82 23.36
N ARG A 218 18.62 -0.18 23.27
CA ARG A 218 18.73 -1.30 22.31
C ARG A 218 18.78 -0.81 20.86
N TYR A 219 18.06 0.27 20.55
CA TYR A 219 17.95 0.86 19.24
C TYR A 219 18.98 1.97 18.97
N ASN A 220 20.00 2.12 19.82
CA ASN A 220 21.12 3.01 19.52
C ASN A 220 21.73 2.68 18.14
N ASN A 221 21.90 3.70 17.30
CA ASN A 221 22.32 3.61 15.90
C ASN A 221 21.36 2.85 14.98
N CYS A 222 20.08 2.75 15.37
CA CYS A 222 19.03 2.26 14.51
C CYS A 222 18.33 3.41 13.78
N GLN A 223 17.78 3.09 12.61
CA GLN A 223 16.91 3.94 11.83
C GLN A 223 15.66 3.15 11.44
N LEU A 224 14.49 3.73 11.69
CA LEU A 224 13.23 3.22 11.19
C LEU A 224 13.06 3.63 9.72
N LYS A 225 12.84 2.66 8.82
CA LYS A 225 12.57 2.99 7.41
C LYS A 225 11.20 3.66 7.26
N SER A 226 11.00 4.40 6.17
CA SER A 226 9.68 4.91 5.78
C SER A 226 8.71 3.77 5.46
N LEU A 227 7.44 3.92 5.83
CA LEU A 227 6.39 2.93 5.49
C LEU A 227 6.25 2.74 3.97
N GLY A 228 6.09 1.47 3.57
CA GLY A 228 5.68 1.10 2.23
C GLY A 228 4.15 1.00 2.06
N SER A 229 3.73 0.84 0.81
CA SER A 229 2.34 0.52 0.43
C SER A 229 2.02 -0.95 0.72
N HIS A 230 0.90 -1.27 1.40
CA HIS A 230 0.55 -2.66 1.77
C HIS A 230 0.03 -3.51 0.61
N THR A 231 -0.42 -2.89 -0.47
CA THR A 231 -0.96 -3.64 -1.62
C THR A 231 0.11 -4.08 -2.62
N ALA A 232 1.39 -3.88 -2.31
CA ALA A 232 2.50 -4.40 -3.11
C ALA A 232 2.64 -5.91 -2.89
N SER A 233 2.74 -6.69 -3.97
CA SER A 233 3.04 -8.13 -3.88
C SER A 233 4.43 -8.36 -3.27
N ASP A 234 4.59 -9.35 -2.41
CA ASP A 234 5.88 -9.75 -1.82
C ASP A 234 6.95 -10.10 -2.87
N GLN A 235 6.56 -10.54 -4.07
CA GLN A 235 7.50 -10.79 -5.17
C GLN A 235 8.08 -9.49 -5.78
N SER A 236 7.35 -8.39 -5.62
CA SER A 236 7.64 -7.07 -6.22
C SER A 236 8.24 -6.06 -5.24
N SER A 237 8.11 -6.32 -3.93
CA SER A 237 8.72 -5.47 -2.91
C SER A 237 10.10 -6.01 -2.57
N LYS A 238 11.12 -5.16 -2.58
CA LYS A 238 12.42 -5.45 -1.93
C LYS A 238 12.33 -5.38 -0.39
N SER A 239 11.11 -5.41 0.15
CA SER A 239 10.84 -5.28 1.57
C SER A 239 10.95 -6.64 2.24
N ALA A 240 11.63 -6.68 3.38
CA ALA A 240 11.64 -7.87 4.21
C ALA A 240 10.33 -8.04 5.00
N GLY A 241 9.52 -7.00 5.19
CA GLY A 241 8.24 -7.04 5.91
C GLY A 241 7.44 -5.74 5.83
N ASP A 242 6.49 -5.52 6.74
CA ASP A 242 5.67 -4.30 6.79
C ASP A 242 6.43 -3.11 7.39
N ILE A 243 7.27 -3.38 8.40
CA ILE A 243 8.16 -2.39 9.05
C ILE A 243 9.57 -2.96 9.11
N GLU A 244 10.56 -2.12 8.80
CA GLU A 244 11.98 -2.50 8.79
C GLU A 244 12.79 -1.49 9.62
N ILE A 245 13.64 -2.02 10.49
CA ILE A 245 14.59 -1.26 11.31
C ILE A 245 15.99 -1.61 10.85
N ILE A 246 16.79 -0.61 10.49
CA ILE A 246 18.18 -0.75 10.07
C ILE A 246 19.11 -0.35 11.21
N LYS A 247 20.14 -1.13 11.49
CA LYS A 247 21.20 -0.80 12.46
C LYS A 247 22.55 -0.89 11.77
N LEU A 248 23.32 0.20 11.78
CA LEU A 248 24.64 0.25 11.13
C LEU A 248 24.58 -0.30 9.68
N GLU A 249 23.61 0.19 8.90
CA GLU A 249 23.34 -0.21 7.51
C GLU A 249 22.87 -1.67 7.28
N LYS A 250 22.74 -2.47 8.34
CA LYS A 250 22.22 -3.85 8.26
C LYS A 250 20.77 -3.92 8.72
N LEU A 251 20.01 -4.83 8.12
CA LEU A 251 18.64 -5.10 8.55
C LEU A 251 18.66 -5.74 9.95
N PHE A 252 18.12 -5.02 10.94
CA PHE A 252 18.14 -5.42 12.33
C PHE A 252 16.86 -6.16 12.70
N GLU A 253 15.72 -5.49 12.56
CA GLU A 253 14.41 -6.05 12.91
C GLU A 253 13.42 -5.83 11.78
N VAL A 254 12.56 -6.82 11.59
CA VAL A 254 11.46 -6.81 10.62
C VAL A 254 10.18 -7.15 11.34
N LEU A 255 9.10 -6.43 11.06
CA LEU A 255 7.77 -6.76 11.54
C LEU A 255 6.87 -7.07 10.35
N GLU A 256 6.21 -8.21 10.42
CA GLU A 256 5.11 -8.63 9.54
C GLU A 256 3.83 -8.67 10.39
N ILE A 257 2.85 -7.83 10.06
CA ILE A 257 1.68 -7.57 10.89
C ILE A 257 0.42 -7.96 10.12
N LYS A 258 -0.41 -8.82 10.71
CA LYS A 258 -1.67 -9.29 10.13
C LYS A 258 -2.84 -8.85 11.00
N LEU A 259 -3.91 -8.38 10.35
CA LEU A 259 -5.17 -8.11 11.03
C LEU A 259 -6.01 -9.39 11.11
N ASP A 260 -6.45 -9.93 9.96
CA ASP A 260 -7.46 -10.99 9.91
C ASP A 260 -6.89 -12.38 9.58
N LYS A 261 -5.64 -12.69 9.95
CA LYS A 261 -5.02 -14.00 9.64
C LYS A 261 -4.47 -14.69 10.88
N ILE A 262 -4.99 -15.89 11.15
CA ILE A 262 -4.40 -16.79 12.14
C ILE A 262 -2.97 -17.14 11.69
N ILE A 263 -2.02 -17.16 12.63
CA ILE A 263 -0.64 -17.53 12.33
C ILE A 263 -0.55 -19.05 12.18
N ASP A 264 -0.26 -19.52 10.98
CA ASP A 264 -0.07 -20.94 10.63
C ASP A 264 1.35 -21.21 10.12
N SER A 265 1.70 -22.49 9.92
CA SER A 265 3.02 -22.89 9.42
C SER A 265 3.35 -22.34 8.04
N ASN A 266 2.35 -22.01 7.22
CA ASN A 266 2.58 -21.46 5.89
C ASN A 266 3.06 -20.00 5.96
N ILE A 267 2.50 -19.20 6.89
CA ILE A 267 3.01 -17.86 7.19
C ILE A 267 4.47 -17.91 7.63
N LEU A 268 4.88 -18.88 8.46
CA LEU A 268 6.29 -19.03 8.84
C LEU A 268 7.18 -19.42 7.66
N ARG A 269 6.73 -20.28 6.74
CA ARG A 269 7.51 -20.65 5.55
C ARG A 269 7.73 -19.44 4.63
N ILE A 270 6.70 -18.62 4.41
CA ILE A 270 6.84 -17.36 3.65
C ILE A 270 7.84 -16.41 4.36
N ALA A 271 7.76 -16.29 5.68
CA ALA A 271 8.72 -15.50 6.44
C ALA A 271 10.15 -16.06 6.34
N GLN A 272 10.32 -17.39 6.35
CA GLN A 272 11.61 -18.06 6.16
C GLN A 272 12.24 -17.70 4.80
N GLU A 273 11.46 -17.69 3.71
CA GLU A 273 11.95 -17.26 2.39
C GLU A 273 12.47 -15.81 2.42
N LYS A 274 11.72 -14.91 3.08
CA LYS A 274 12.14 -13.50 3.26
C LYS A 274 13.41 -13.40 4.12
N ILE A 275 13.52 -14.18 5.20
CA ILE A 275 14.69 -14.21 6.09
C ILE A 275 15.93 -14.68 5.35
N ILE A 276 15.84 -15.75 4.55
CA ILE A 276 16.96 -16.25 3.75
C ILE A 276 17.46 -15.18 2.78
N LYS A 277 16.54 -14.42 2.18
CA LYS A 277 16.86 -13.36 1.21
C LYS A 277 17.43 -12.09 1.85
N HIS A 278 16.90 -11.67 3.01
CA HIS A 278 17.18 -10.35 3.59
C HIS A 278 18.04 -10.38 4.87
N ASN A 279 18.21 -11.55 5.48
CA ASN A 279 19.05 -11.82 6.64
C ASN A 279 18.90 -10.85 7.84
N PRO A 280 17.68 -10.62 8.38
CA PRO A 280 17.49 -9.81 9.59
C PRO A 280 17.94 -10.54 10.86
N GLU A 281 18.30 -9.79 11.92
CA GLU A 281 18.59 -10.41 13.23
C GLU A 281 17.33 -10.93 13.93
N ARG A 282 16.21 -10.20 13.84
CA ARG A 282 14.90 -10.65 14.34
C ARG A 282 13.79 -10.41 13.34
N TYR A 283 12.86 -11.35 13.29
CA TYR A 283 11.66 -11.29 12.45
C TYR A 283 10.41 -11.50 13.31
N TYR A 284 9.61 -10.46 13.46
CA TYR A 284 8.36 -10.49 14.21
C TYR A 284 7.20 -10.82 13.29
N ILE A 285 6.37 -11.78 13.69
CA ILE A 285 5.11 -12.11 13.01
C ILE A 285 4.01 -11.89 14.02
N LEU A 286 3.29 -10.80 13.83
CA LEU A 286 2.29 -10.29 14.75
C LEU A 286 0.93 -10.44 14.11
N SER A 287 -0.03 -11.02 14.82
CA SER A 287 -1.41 -11.08 14.34
C SER A 287 -2.39 -10.55 15.36
N TYR A 288 -3.43 -9.86 14.89
CA TYR A 288 -4.58 -9.54 15.73
C TYR A 288 -5.43 -10.79 16.00
N ALA A 289 -5.36 -11.79 15.11
CA ALA A 289 -5.87 -13.14 15.37
C ALA A 289 -4.87 -13.99 16.17
N ASP A 290 -5.35 -15.13 16.69
CA ASP A 290 -4.54 -16.08 17.46
C ASP A 290 -3.55 -16.89 16.57
N VAL A 291 -2.68 -17.65 17.24
CA VAL A 291 -1.85 -18.69 16.61
C VAL A 291 -2.67 -19.98 16.44
N LYS A 292 -2.49 -20.68 15.32
CA LYS A 292 -3.15 -21.96 15.07
C LYS A 292 -2.63 -23.02 16.04
N LYS A 293 -3.44 -23.36 17.04
CA LYS A 293 -3.06 -24.25 18.15
C LYS A 293 -2.55 -25.61 17.68
N ASP A 294 -3.19 -26.20 16.67
CA ASP A 294 -2.84 -27.52 16.16
C ASP A 294 -1.51 -27.56 15.38
N GLU A 295 -0.92 -26.42 15.07
CA GLU A 295 0.36 -26.33 14.35
C GLU A 295 1.51 -25.80 15.21
N ILE A 296 1.31 -25.62 16.52
CA ILE A 296 2.33 -25.03 17.42
C ILE A 296 3.68 -25.76 17.34
N ASP A 297 3.68 -27.10 17.31
CA ASP A 297 4.91 -27.88 17.24
C ASP A 297 5.65 -27.64 15.90
N ILE A 298 4.91 -27.64 14.79
CA ILE A 298 5.45 -27.35 13.46
C ILE A 298 6.00 -25.92 13.39
N ILE A 299 5.30 -24.97 13.98
CA ILE A 299 5.72 -23.56 14.05
C ILE A 299 7.05 -23.47 14.82
N ASN A 300 7.13 -24.11 15.99
CA ASN A 300 8.33 -24.10 16.82
C ASN A 300 9.52 -24.76 16.12
N ASP A 301 9.30 -25.85 15.39
CA ASP A 301 10.32 -26.50 14.58
C ASP A 301 10.89 -25.57 13.52
N ILE A 302 10.03 -24.83 12.79
CA ILE A 302 10.47 -23.86 11.79
C ILE A 302 11.28 -22.73 12.46
N ILE A 303 10.82 -22.21 13.60
CA ILE A 303 11.52 -21.16 14.36
C ILE A 303 12.92 -21.64 14.76
N TYR A 304 13.04 -22.86 15.29
CA TYR A 304 14.32 -23.45 15.70
C TYR A 304 15.26 -23.67 14.51
N GLN A 305 14.75 -24.21 13.41
CA GLN A 305 15.52 -24.41 12.18
C GLN A 305 16.06 -23.08 11.63
N VAL A 306 15.22 -22.04 11.56
CA VAL A 306 15.65 -20.72 11.10
C VAL A 306 16.73 -20.14 12.01
N LYS A 307 16.56 -20.27 13.33
CA LYS A 307 17.56 -19.78 14.28
C LYS A 307 18.92 -20.47 14.12
N ASN A 308 18.93 -21.78 13.96
CA ASN A 308 20.19 -22.54 13.84
C ASN A 308 20.86 -22.38 12.48
N ASN A 309 20.07 -22.35 11.41
CA ASN A 309 20.61 -22.36 10.05
C ASN A 309 20.93 -20.94 9.54
N HIS A 310 20.21 -19.93 10.03
CA HIS A 310 20.29 -18.55 9.53
C HIS A 310 20.53 -17.51 10.62
N GLY A 311 20.62 -17.89 11.89
CA GLY A 311 20.91 -16.98 13.01
C GLY A 311 19.78 -16.02 13.40
N CYS A 312 18.74 -15.89 12.55
CA CYS A 312 17.58 -15.04 12.77
C CYS A 312 16.66 -15.59 13.87
N GLN A 313 16.21 -14.72 14.78
CA GLN A 313 15.19 -15.08 15.77
C GLN A 313 13.80 -14.69 15.27
N ILE A 314 12.95 -15.68 15.01
CA ILE A 314 11.52 -15.44 14.74
C ILE A 314 10.77 -15.26 16.06
N VAL A 315 9.93 -14.23 16.16
CA VAL A 315 9.07 -13.95 17.31
C VAL A 315 7.61 -13.92 16.85
N VAL A 316 6.83 -14.90 17.30
CA VAL A 316 5.38 -14.98 17.03
C VAL A 316 4.61 -14.43 18.23
N ASN A 317 3.72 -13.46 18.02
CA ASN A 317 2.91 -12.90 19.11
C ASN A 317 1.62 -12.23 18.61
N GLY A 318 0.77 -11.79 19.54
CA GLY A 318 -0.42 -11.00 19.25
C GLY A 318 -0.13 -9.50 19.07
N VAL A 319 -0.90 -8.82 18.22
CA VAL A 319 -0.85 -7.35 18.00
C VAL A 319 -1.12 -6.60 19.31
N ILE A 320 -2.25 -6.87 19.97
CA ILE A 320 -2.66 -6.17 21.19
C ILE A 320 -1.70 -6.41 22.36
N PRO A 321 -1.33 -7.68 22.71
CA PRO A 321 -0.33 -7.93 23.74
C PRO A 321 1.00 -7.20 23.48
N SER A 322 1.50 -7.19 22.24
CA SER A 322 2.77 -6.56 21.90
C SER A 322 2.72 -5.04 22.04
N LEU A 323 1.68 -4.39 21.51
CA LEU A 323 1.46 -2.95 21.70
C LEU A 323 1.36 -2.59 23.18
N LYS A 324 0.66 -3.40 23.98
CA LYS A 324 0.54 -3.19 25.43
C LYS A 324 1.90 -3.23 26.13
N TYR A 325 2.79 -4.12 25.72
CA TYR A 325 4.15 -4.17 26.26
C TYR A 325 4.98 -2.96 25.82
N TYR A 326 4.92 -2.57 24.55
CA TYR A 326 5.70 -1.44 24.04
C TYR A 326 5.26 -0.10 24.63
N LEU A 327 3.96 0.10 24.87
CA LEU A 327 3.44 1.28 25.56
C LEU A 327 3.97 1.43 27.00
N ARG A 328 4.45 0.35 27.63
CA ARG A 328 5.10 0.42 28.96
C ARG A 328 6.54 0.93 28.91
N LEU A 329 7.16 0.88 27.73
CA LEU A 329 8.57 1.22 27.55
C LEU A 329 8.77 2.69 27.18
N ILE A 330 7.74 3.33 26.62
CA ILE A 330 7.83 4.71 26.16
C ILE A 330 7.59 5.71 27.29
N SER A 331 8.15 6.90 27.14
CA SER A 331 8.04 7.99 28.11
C SER A 331 6.66 8.67 28.12
N SER A 332 5.98 8.73 26.97
CA SER A 332 4.72 9.48 26.81
C SER A 332 3.69 8.77 25.94
N LEU A 333 2.54 8.49 26.54
CA LEU A 333 1.36 7.95 25.86
C LEU A 333 0.72 8.96 24.90
N GLU A 334 0.80 10.24 25.22
CA GLU A 334 0.32 11.34 24.38
C GLU A 334 1.07 11.37 23.05
N ILE A 335 2.41 11.27 23.09
CA ILE A 335 3.24 11.28 21.89
C ILE A 335 2.82 10.13 20.96
N PHE A 336 2.60 8.93 21.51
CA PHE A 336 2.12 7.79 20.73
C PHE A 336 0.78 8.08 20.04
N ILE A 337 -0.22 8.58 20.79
CA ILE A 337 -1.54 8.87 20.24
C ILE A 337 -1.48 9.96 19.17
N ASN A 338 -0.67 11.00 19.37
CA ASN A 338 -0.51 12.09 18.41
C ASN A 338 0.13 11.60 17.11
N ILE A 339 1.22 10.82 17.20
CA ILE A 339 1.88 10.23 16.03
C ILE A 339 0.91 9.30 15.30
N TYR A 340 0.24 8.40 16.02
CA TYR A 340 -0.70 7.45 15.42
C TYR A 340 -1.87 8.17 14.71
N SER A 341 -2.41 9.22 15.33
CA SER A 341 -3.45 10.07 14.74
C SER A 341 -2.97 10.74 13.45
N GLN A 342 -1.75 11.32 13.46
CA GLN A 342 -1.17 11.94 12.27
C GLN A 342 -0.93 10.93 11.14
N LEU A 343 -0.52 9.71 11.47
CA LEU A 343 -0.37 8.63 10.49
C LEU A 343 -1.71 8.25 9.86
N ILE A 344 -2.78 8.11 10.66
CA ILE A 344 -4.13 7.83 10.14
C ILE A 344 -4.62 8.95 9.23
N GLU A 345 -4.41 10.22 9.62
CA GLU A 345 -4.84 11.39 8.87
C GLU A 345 -4.21 11.42 7.47
N ASN A 346 -2.90 11.16 7.39
CA ASN A 346 -2.11 11.29 6.18
C ASN A 346 -2.07 10.02 5.30
N GLU A 347 -2.51 8.86 5.83
CA GLU A 347 -2.48 7.62 5.06
C GLU A 347 -3.49 7.65 3.89
N LEU A 348 -2.98 7.38 2.70
CA LEU A 348 -3.72 7.43 1.43
C LEU A 348 -4.50 6.14 1.17
N GLU A 349 -4.07 5.01 1.75
CA GLU A 349 -4.79 3.74 1.66
C GLU A 349 -6.00 3.69 2.61
N LEU A 350 -6.06 4.58 3.60
CA LEU A 350 -7.21 4.69 4.50
C LEU A 350 -8.30 5.59 3.89
N GLN A 351 -9.49 5.02 3.79
CA GLN A 351 -10.71 5.76 3.43
C GLN A 351 -11.28 6.59 4.60
N ALA A 352 -12.15 7.54 4.28
CA ALA A 352 -12.82 8.42 5.26
C ALA A 352 -13.44 7.65 6.44
N ILE A 353 -14.05 6.49 6.20
CA ILE A 353 -14.68 5.67 7.26
C ILE A 353 -13.68 5.24 8.35
N HIS A 354 -12.43 4.92 8.00
CA HIS A 354 -11.41 4.54 8.99
C HIS A 354 -11.01 5.74 9.86
N LYS A 355 -10.85 6.91 9.22
CA LYS A 355 -10.43 8.14 9.89
C LYS A 355 -11.54 8.70 10.78
N ASN A 356 -12.79 8.66 10.30
CA ASN A 356 -13.97 9.02 11.07
C ASN A 356 -14.15 8.09 12.28
N LYS A 357 -13.91 6.78 12.13
CA LYS A 357 -13.95 5.85 13.25
C LYS A 357 -12.90 6.18 14.30
N TRP A 358 -11.70 6.61 13.89
CA TRP A 358 -10.70 7.08 14.83
C TRP A 358 -11.16 8.35 15.57
N ASN A 359 -11.73 9.33 14.87
CA ASN A 359 -12.33 10.52 15.53
C ASN A 359 -13.41 10.16 16.56
N GLU A 360 -14.29 9.23 16.24
CA GLU A 360 -15.31 8.72 17.17
C GLU A 360 -14.67 8.12 18.44
N LEU A 361 -13.61 7.32 18.26
CA LEU A 361 -12.90 6.69 19.38
C LEU A 361 -12.09 7.71 20.20
N MET A 362 -11.56 8.75 19.57
CA MET A 362 -10.87 9.85 20.25
C MET A 362 -11.85 10.70 21.07
N GLU A 363 -13.07 10.92 20.58
CA GLU A 363 -14.13 11.60 21.34
C GLU A 363 -14.62 10.76 22.53
N GLU A 364 -14.78 9.44 22.33
CA GLU A 364 -15.06 8.51 23.44
C GLU A 364 -13.96 8.58 24.51
N LEU A 365 -12.70 8.54 24.08
CA LEU A 365 -11.55 8.61 24.97
C LEU A 365 -11.51 9.95 25.74
N GLU A 366 -11.75 11.07 25.08
CA GLU A 366 -11.79 12.41 25.69
C GLU A 366 -12.86 12.49 26.78
N ASN A 367 -14.05 11.92 26.54
CA ASN A 367 -15.13 11.91 27.53
C ASN A 367 -14.79 11.06 28.77
N ASP A 368 -13.93 10.06 28.62
CA ASP A 368 -13.47 9.20 29.69
C ASP A 368 -12.30 9.79 30.49
N LEU A 369 -11.62 10.84 30.01
CA LEU A 369 -10.45 11.49 30.63
C LEU A 369 -10.87 12.60 31.61
#